data_AF-U1PXU8-F1
#
_entry.id   AF-U1PXU8-F1
#
_cell.length_a   1.000
_cell.length_b   1.000
_cell.length_c   1.000
_cell.angle_alpha   90.00
_cell.angle_beta   90.00
_cell.angle_gamma   90.00
#
_symmetry.space_group_name_H-M   'P 1'
#
loop_
_entity.id
_entity.type
_entity.pdbx_description
1 polymer ?
#
loop_
_entity_poly.entity_id
_entity_poly.type
_entity_poly.pdbx_seq_one_letter_code
_entity_poly.pdbx_strand_id
1 'polypeptide(L)'
;MEPPLWTDRYAPRLTQLPQPALRERLNGAIDEPINLILQGPPGAGKTAAVRALAEAAHDKPDADLIEINVADFFNRTKKQIRNDPRFER
;
A
#
# COMPACT_ATOMS: atom_id res chain seq x y z
N MET A 1 -10.80 -19.57 11.80
CA MET A 1 -10.16 -18.38 11.20
C MET A 1 -9.48 -17.63 12.33
N GLU A 2 -8.20 -17.27 12.16
CA GLU A 2 -7.54 -16.40 13.12
C GLU A 2 -8.23 -15.03 13.14
N PRO A 3 -8.40 -14.40 14.32
CA PRO A 3 -8.96 -13.07 14.40
C PRO A 3 -8.03 -12.07 13.70
N PRO A 4 -8.57 -11.05 13.01
CA PRO A 4 -7.74 -10.06 12.33
C PRO A 4 -6.89 -9.29 13.33
N LEU A 5 -5.70 -8.87 12.90
CA LEU A 5 -4.87 -7.99 13.70
C LEU A 5 -5.62 -6.67 13.94
N TRP A 6 -5.36 -6.03 15.09
CA TRP A 6 -5.95 -4.73 15.38
C TRP A 6 -5.55 -3.67 14.35
N THR A 7 -4.34 -3.75 13.82
CA THR A 7 -3.82 -2.86 12.78
C THR A 7 -4.57 -3.01 11.46
N ASP A 8 -5.09 -4.20 11.17
CA ASP A 8 -5.88 -4.45 9.96
C ASP A 8 -7.33 -4.03 10.20
N ARG A 9 -7.90 -4.40 11.35
CA ARG A 9 -9.27 -4.04 11.73
C ARG A 9 -9.48 -2.52 11.82
N TYR A 10 -8.48 -1.79 12.30
CA TYR A 10 -8.53 -0.34 12.50
C TYR A 10 -7.55 0.40 11.59
N ALA A 11 -7.30 -0.14 10.40
CA ALA A 11 -6.55 0.56 9.38
C ALA A 11 -7.21 1.94 9.10
N PRO A 12 -6.43 3.03 9.05
CA PRO A 12 -7.00 4.36 8.89
C PRO A 12 -7.45 4.59 7.46
N ARG A 13 -8.62 5.22 7.29
CA ARG A 13 -8.99 5.83 6.00
C ARG A 13 -8.17 7.08 5.75
N LEU A 14 -8.18 7.56 4.51
CA LEU A 14 -7.43 8.73 4.09
C LEU A 14 -7.76 9.99 4.92
N THR A 15 -9.03 10.17 5.30
CA THR A 15 -9.48 11.27 6.19
C THR A 15 -8.96 11.16 7.63
N GLN A 16 -8.61 9.95 8.08
CA GLN A 16 -8.18 9.66 9.45
C GLN A 16 -6.66 9.74 9.63
N LEU A 17 -5.90 9.96 8.55
CA LEU A 17 -4.46 10.15 8.63
C LEU A 17 -4.14 11.40 9.48
N PRO A 18 -3.26 11.30 10.49
CA PRO A 18 -3.06 12.38 11.45
C PRO A 18 -2.35 13.60 10.85
N GLN A 19 -1.59 13.44 9.77
CA GLN A 19 -0.85 14.53 9.13
C GLN A 19 -1.72 15.27 8.08
N PRO A 20 -2.12 16.54 8.31
CA PRO A 20 -3.00 17.26 7.38
C PRO A 20 -2.39 17.44 5.99
N ALA A 21 -1.11 17.82 5.91
CA ALA A 21 -0.41 18.01 4.63
C ALA A 21 -0.28 16.72 3.81
N LEU A 22 -0.21 15.56 4.48
CA LEU A 22 -0.23 14.27 3.78
C LEU A 22 -1.61 14.02 3.17
N ARG A 23 -2.68 14.26 3.93
CA ARG A 23 -4.05 14.12 3.41
C ARG A 23 -4.29 15.00 2.19
N GLU A 24 -3.87 16.25 2.24
CA GLU A 24 -3.99 17.18 1.12
C GLU A 24 -3.27 16.65 -0.13
N ARG A 25 -2.01 16.24 0.00
CA ARG A 25 -1.23 15.67 -1.11
C ARG A 25 -1.82 14.39 -1.68
N LEU A 26 -2.29 13.49 -0.82
CA LEU A 26 -2.88 12.22 -1.27
C LEU A 26 -4.24 12.44 -1.93
N ASN A 27 -5.08 13.36 -1.44
CA ASN A 27 -6.32 13.72 -2.14
C ASN A 27 -6.03 14.28 -3.54
N GLY A 28 -5.06 15.19 -3.68
CA GLY A 28 -4.66 15.69 -5.00
C GLY A 28 -4.20 14.57 -5.95
N ALA A 29 -3.56 13.52 -5.41
CA ALA A 29 -3.12 12.37 -6.19
C ALA A 29 -4.27 11.45 -6.66
N ILE A 30 -5.48 11.56 -6.07
CA ILE A 30 -6.68 10.87 -6.55
C ILE A 30 -7.17 11.54 -7.84
N ASP A 31 -7.24 12.87 -7.84
CA ASP A 31 -7.73 13.64 -8.99
C ASP A 31 -6.70 13.70 -10.13
N GLU A 32 -5.42 13.89 -9.78
CA GLU A 32 -4.30 13.94 -10.73
C GLU A 32 -3.24 12.91 -10.34
N PRO A 33 -3.20 11.74 -11.00
CA PRO A 33 -2.24 10.68 -10.67
C PRO A 33 -0.80 11.15 -10.79
N ILE A 34 -0.07 11.07 -9.67
CA ILE A 34 1.34 11.46 -9.57
C ILE A 34 2.18 10.36 -8.94
N ASN A 35 3.46 10.30 -9.32
CA ASN A 35 4.43 9.44 -8.65
C ASN A 35 4.79 10.01 -7.27
N LEU A 36 4.71 9.17 -6.24
CA LEU A 36 4.93 9.57 -4.85
C LEU A 36 6.06 8.76 -4.21
N ILE A 37 6.85 9.45 -3.39
CA ILE A 37 7.80 8.82 -2.47
C ILE A 37 7.37 9.18 -1.04
N LEU A 38 7.00 8.17 -0.24
CA LEU A 38 6.67 8.36 1.17
C LEU A 38 7.86 7.98 2.04
N GLN A 39 8.40 8.95 2.77
CA GLN A 39 9.52 8.77 3.69
C GLN A 39 9.11 9.11 5.13
N GLY A 40 9.61 8.33 6.08
CA GLY A 40 9.37 8.55 7.50
C GLY A 40 9.76 7.35 8.36
N PRO A 41 9.73 7.48 9.70
CA PRO A 41 10.11 6.42 10.64
C PRO A 41 9.33 5.11 10.45
N PRO A 42 9.87 3.96 10.89
CA PRO A 42 9.10 2.72 10.96
C PRO A 42 7.85 2.93 11.83
N GLY A 43 6.71 2.35 11.42
CA GLY A 43 5.44 2.51 12.14
C GLY A 43 4.74 3.87 11.96
N ALA A 44 5.31 4.84 11.22
CA ALA A 44 4.69 6.15 11.01
C ALA A 44 3.43 6.15 10.10
N GLY A 45 2.93 4.99 9.70
CA GLY A 45 1.72 4.87 8.86
C GLY A 45 1.93 4.97 7.36
N LYS A 46 3.17 4.89 6.85
CA LYS A 46 3.48 4.99 5.41
C LYS A 46 2.68 4.00 4.54
N THR A 47 2.77 2.71 4.86
CA THR A 47 2.06 1.65 4.13
C THR A 47 0.54 1.80 4.28
N ALA A 48 0.07 2.14 5.48
CA ALA A 48 -1.35 2.39 5.73
C ALA A 48 -1.87 3.57 4.88
N ALA A 49 -1.08 4.63 4.71
CA ALA A 49 -1.46 5.78 3.87
C ALA A 49 -1.58 5.41 2.39
N VAL A 50 -0.68 4.55 1.86
CA VAL A 50 -0.77 4.07 0.47
C VAL A 50 -2.00 3.19 0.26
N ARG A 51 -2.31 2.29 1.21
CA ARG A 51 -3.53 1.49 1.16
C ARG A 51 -4.79 2.35 1.24
N ALA A 52 -4.79 3.35 2.11
CA ALA A 52 -5.89 4.31 2.21
C ALA A 52 -6.07 5.16 0.95
N LEU A 53 -4.98 5.48 0.23
CA LEU A 53 -5.05 6.13 -1.08
C LEU A 53 -5.68 5.20 -2.11
N ALA A 54 -5.25 3.93 -2.17
CA ALA A 54 -5.81 2.96 -3.09
C ALA A 54 -7.31 2.72 -2.84
N GLU A 55 -7.71 2.62 -1.56
CA GLU A 55 -9.12 2.55 -1.16
C GLU A 55 -9.96 3.74 -1.63
N ALA A 56 -9.37 4.93 -1.64
CA ALA A 56 -10.07 6.15 -2.05
C ALA A 56 -10.08 6.37 -3.57
N ALA A 57 -9.07 5.86 -4.29
CA ALA A 57 -8.87 6.11 -5.71
C ALA A 57 -9.50 5.04 -6.63
N HIS A 58 -9.85 3.86 -6.10
CA HIS A 58 -10.29 2.72 -6.91
C HIS A 58 -11.58 2.09 -6.39
N ASP A 59 -12.47 1.67 -7.30
CA ASP A 59 -13.72 0.96 -6.96
C ASP A 59 -13.46 -0.44 -6.39
N LYS A 60 -12.35 -1.08 -6.77
CA LYS A 60 -11.96 -2.43 -6.32
C LYS A 60 -10.51 -2.44 -5.82
N PRO A 61 -10.23 -1.85 -4.64
CA PRO A 61 -8.88 -1.65 -4.14
C PRO A 61 -8.06 -2.94 -4.03
N ASP A 62 -8.69 -4.04 -3.60
CA ASP A 62 -8.03 -5.35 -3.44
C ASP A 62 -7.57 -5.97 -4.78
N ALA A 63 -8.20 -5.59 -5.89
CA ALA A 63 -7.84 -6.05 -7.23
C ALA A 63 -6.92 -5.06 -7.96
N ASP A 64 -7.06 -3.77 -7.66
CA ASP A 64 -6.40 -2.68 -8.37
C ASP A 64 -5.05 -2.27 -7.73
N LEU A 65 -4.83 -2.58 -6.44
CA LEU A 65 -3.56 -2.33 -5.74
C LEU A 65 -2.55 -3.46 -5.99
N ILE A 66 -1.46 -3.12 -6.67
CA ILE A 66 -0.32 -4.02 -6.86
C ILE A 66 0.80 -3.64 -5.88
N GLU A 67 0.97 -4.42 -4.82
CA GLU A 67 2.04 -4.23 -3.83
C GLU A 67 3.28 -5.08 -4.19
N ILE A 68 4.41 -4.42 -4.43
CA ILE A 68 5.69 -5.07 -4.74
C ILE A 68 6.64 -4.85 -3.58
N ASN A 69 6.78 -5.85 -2.70
CA ASN A 69 7.65 -5.78 -1.54
C ASN A 69 9.06 -6.24 -1.86
N VAL A 70 10.05 -5.48 -1.39
CA VAL A 70 11.48 -5.81 -1.55
C VAL A 70 11.81 -7.18 -0.92
N ALA A 71 11.19 -7.52 0.20
CA ALA A 71 11.37 -8.81 0.87
C ALA A 71 11.02 -10.03 -0.02
N ASP A 72 10.10 -9.85 -0.98
CA ASP A 72 9.72 -10.90 -1.93
C ASP A 72 10.86 -11.26 -2.89
N PHE A 73 11.85 -10.37 -3.06
CA PHE A 73 12.98 -10.56 -3.97
C PHE A 73 14.25 -10.98 -3.24
N PHE A 74 14.54 -10.38 -2.08
CA PHE A 74 15.82 -10.59 -1.39
C PHE A 74 15.96 -11.98 -0.74
N ASN A 75 14.85 -12.61 -0.35
CA ASN A 75 14.86 -13.96 0.24
C ASN A 75 14.65 -15.09 -0.78
N ARG A 76 14.63 -14.76 -2.09
CA ARG A 76 14.28 -15.73 -3.13
C ARG A 76 15.37 -15.80 -4.20
N THR A 77 15.68 -17.03 -4.58
CA THR A 77 16.60 -17.30 -5.69
C THR A 77 15.96 -16.92 -7.02
N LYS A 78 16.78 -16.62 -8.03
CA LYS A 78 16.32 -16.35 -9.42
C LYS A 78 15.37 -17.43 -9.96
N LYS A 79 15.61 -18.70 -9.59
CA LYS A 79 14.75 -19.84 -9.98
C LYS A 79 13.37 -19.78 -9.32
N GLN A 80 13.30 -19.36 -8.06
CA GLN A 80 12.04 -19.20 -7.33
C GLN A 80 11.22 -18.02 -7.83
N ILE A 81 11.87 -16.93 -8.26
CA ILE A 81 11.19 -15.77 -8.86
C ILE A 81 10.59 -16.12 -10.22
N ARG A 82 11.34 -16.85 -11.07
CA ARG A 82 10.88 -17.22 -12.43
C ARG A 82 9.66 -18.13 -12.44
N ASN A 83 9.50 -18.98 -11.43
CA ASN A 83 8.41 -19.94 -11.34
C ASN A 83 7.28 -19.46 -10.41
N ASP A 84 7.27 -18.19 -10.00
CA ASP A 84 6.18 -17.65 -9.19
C ASP A 84 5.00 -17.28 -10.11
N PRO A 85 3.78 -17.77 -9.84
CA PRO A 85 2.60 -17.50 -10.67
C PRO A 85 2.28 -16.01 -10.86
N ARG A 86 2.71 -15.13 -9.93
CA ARG A 86 2.56 -13.67 -10.06
C ARG A 86 3.41 -13.07 -11.20
N PHE A 87 4.43 -13.79 -11.66
CA PHE A 87 5.41 -13.31 -12.63
C PHE A 87 5.60 -14.26 -13.83
N GLU A 88 4.84 -15.36 -13.91
CA GLU A 88 4.78 -16.19 -15.11
C GLU A 88 4.09 -15.40 -16.23
N ARG A 89 4.76 -15.31 -17.39
CA ARG A 89 4.20 -14.79 -18.64
C ARG A 89 3.39 -15.88 -19.34
#